data_AF-A0A5K0ZU35-F1
#
_entry.id   AF-A0A5K0ZU35-F1
#
_cell.length_a   1.000
_cell.length_b   1.000
_cell.length_c   1.000
_cell.angle_alpha   90.00
_cell.angle_beta   90.00
_cell.angle_gamma   90.00
#
_symmetry.space_group_name_H-M   'P 1'
#
loop_
_entity.id
_entity.type
_entity.pdbx_description
1 polymer ?
#
loop_
_entity_poly.entity_id
_entity_poly.type
_entity_poly.pdbx_seq_one_letter_code
_entity_poly.pdbx_strand_id
1 'polypeptide(L)'
;VPVTIDAEGMDLMPDETKPKDKCVSAQCFEEMPNMRYFCAWCVNFQGTFQRFPADLKWLYLWKCHFDSPPSDFNLEEIAVFSLYHTNMAQILINQLSPRGK
;
A
#
# COMPACT_ATOMS: atom_id res chain seq x y z
N VAL A 1 3.95 -15.37 -21.04
CA VAL A 1 2.99 -15.37 -19.91
C VAL A 1 3.54 -14.38 -18.90
N PRO A 2 2.83 -13.30 -18.51
CA PRO A 2 3.34 -12.46 -17.44
C PRO A 2 3.39 -13.32 -16.18
N VAL A 3 4.54 -13.38 -15.53
CA VAL A 3 4.77 -14.18 -14.34
C VAL A 3 4.14 -13.41 -13.19
N THR A 4 2.87 -13.69 -12.88
CA THR A 4 2.27 -13.23 -11.63
C THR A 4 3.10 -13.79 -10.48
N ILE A 5 3.54 -12.91 -9.58
CA ILE A 5 4.21 -13.31 -8.35
C ILE A 5 3.11 -13.78 -7.41
N ASP A 6 3.00 -15.10 -7.21
CA ASP A 6 2.01 -15.73 -6.33
C ASP A 6 2.41 -15.61 -4.84
N ALA A 7 2.83 -14.42 -4.44
CA ALA A 7 3.15 -14.12 -3.07
C ALA A 7 1.91 -13.58 -2.37
N GLU A 8 1.48 -14.25 -1.31
CA GLU A 8 0.39 -13.75 -0.47
C GLU A 8 0.82 -12.60 0.44
N GLY A 9 2.13 -12.45 0.65
CA GLY A 9 2.69 -11.45 1.55
C GLY A 9 3.96 -10.81 1.02
N MET A 10 4.12 -9.51 1.28
CA MET A 10 5.28 -8.73 0.91
C MET A 10 5.72 -7.85 2.07
N ASP A 11 7.01 -7.92 2.40
CA ASP A 11 7.67 -7.06 3.38
C ASP A 11 8.76 -6.24 2.70
N LEU A 12 8.61 -4.91 2.74
CA LEU A 12 9.58 -3.97 2.21
C LEU A 12 10.26 -3.23 3.36
N MET A 13 11.51 -3.61 3.59
CA MET A 13 12.38 -2.96 4.56
C MET A 13 13.27 -1.93 3.87
N PRO A 14 13.66 -0.84 4.57
CA PRO A 14 14.58 0.13 4.03
C PRO A 14 15.92 -0.53 3.80
N ASP A 15 16.47 -0.32 2.61
CA ASP A 15 17.84 -0.68 2.31
C ASP A 15 18.73 0.55 2.55
N GLU A 16 19.42 0.57 3.69
CA GLU A 16 20.29 1.70 4.08
C GLU A 16 21.44 1.94 3.11
N THR A 17 21.72 0.98 2.22
CA THR A 17 22.76 1.10 1.19
C THR A 17 22.27 1.76 -0.09
N LYS A 18 20.96 1.98 -0.24
CA LYS A 18 20.37 2.58 -1.46
C LYS A 18 20.11 4.08 -1.29
N PRO A 19 20.20 4.85 -2.39
CA PRO A 19 19.84 6.27 -2.37
C PRO A 19 18.40 6.46 -1.90
N LYS A 20 18.17 7.45 -1.03
CA LYS A 20 16.85 7.80 -0.49
C LYS A 20 15.85 8.25 -1.56
N ASP A 21 16.34 8.53 -2.75
CA ASP A 21 15.58 9.04 -3.89
C ASP A 21 15.00 7.91 -4.76
N LYS A 22 15.28 6.63 -4.42
CA LYS A 22 14.67 5.50 -5.11
C LYS A 22 13.24 5.29 -4.63
N CYS A 23 12.30 5.48 -5.55
CA CYS A 23 10.90 5.14 -5.35
C CYS A 23 10.58 3.73 -5.87
N VAL A 24 9.65 3.05 -5.19
CA VAL A 24 9.00 1.84 -5.68
C VAL A 24 7.81 2.26 -6.56
N SER A 25 7.74 1.72 -7.78
CA SER A 25 6.61 1.99 -8.67
C SER A 25 5.35 1.31 -8.16
N ALA A 26 4.22 2.03 -8.12
CA ALA A 26 2.91 1.46 -7.81
C ALA A 26 2.49 0.34 -8.78
N GLN A 27 3.10 0.27 -9.96
CA GLN A 27 2.86 -0.82 -10.92
C GLN A 27 3.35 -2.18 -10.42
N CYS A 28 4.22 -2.24 -9.39
CA CYS A 28 4.66 -3.52 -8.83
C CYS A 28 3.49 -4.36 -8.26
N PHE A 29 2.42 -3.70 -7.83
CA PHE A 29 1.23 -4.37 -7.31
C PHE A 29 0.39 -5.04 -8.41
N GLU A 30 0.55 -4.63 -9.68
CA GLU A 30 -0.18 -5.25 -10.80
C GLU A 30 0.16 -6.73 -10.99
N GLU A 31 1.36 -7.14 -10.59
CA GLU A 31 1.85 -8.51 -10.70
C GLU A 31 1.56 -9.36 -9.46
N MET A 32 0.89 -8.79 -8.44
CA MET A 32 0.64 -9.41 -7.14
C MET A 32 -0.86 -9.48 -6.80
N PRO A 33 -1.70 -10.10 -7.66
CA PRO A 33 -3.15 -10.09 -7.49
C PRO A 33 -3.63 -10.85 -6.23
N ASN A 34 -2.83 -11.79 -5.73
CA ASN A 34 -3.17 -12.61 -4.56
C ASN A 34 -2.61 -12.05 -3.24
N MET A 35 -2.06 -10.83 -3.25
CA MET A 35 -1.42 -10.27 -2.06
C MET A 35 -2.48 -9.91 -1.00
N ARG A 36 -2.34 -10.53 0.18
CA ARG A 36 -3.21 -10.34 1.35
C ARG A 36 -2.50 -9.63 2.50
N TYR A 37 -1.18 -9.65 2.52
CA TYR A 37 -0.37 -9.07 3.59
C TYR A 37 0.66 -8.11 3.01
N PHE A 38 0.63 -6.85 3.46
CA PHE A 38 1.60 -5.86 3.03
C PHE A 38 2.17 -5.09 4.21
N CYS A 39 3.48 -5.20 4.37
CA CYS A 39 4.28 -4.49 5.35
C CYS A 39 5.32 -3.65 4.62
N ALA A 40 5.44 -2.36 4.97
CA ALA A 40 6.51 -1.52 4.45
C ALA A 40 7.01 -0.49 5.47
N TRP A 41 8.32 -0.23 5.42
CA TRP A 41 9.04 0.64 6.33
C TRP A 41 9.91 1.62 5.54
N CYS A 42 9.69 2.93 5.75
CA CYS A 42 10.46 4.01 5.14
C CYS A 42 10.55 3.93 3.60
N VAL A 43 9.48 3.48 2.92
CA VAL A 43 9.45 3.35 1.46
C VAL A 43 8.72 4.52 0.81
N ASN A 44 9.34 5.11 -0.20
CA ASN A 44 8.69 6.08 -1.09
C ASN A 44 8.11 5.32 -2.29
N PHE A 45 6.81 5.48 -2.51
CA PHE A 45 6.11 4.93 -3.66
C PHE A 45 5.68 6.05 -4.60
N GLN A 46 5.77 5.77 -5.90
CA GLN A 46 5.40 6.70 -6.96
C GLN A 46 4.42 6.08 -7.95
N GLY A 47 3.58 6.93 -8.54
CA GLY A 47 2.59 6.53 -9.53
C GLY A 47 1.20 6.27 -8.94
N THR A 48 0.32 5.70 -9.77
CA THR A 48 -1.09 5.47 -9.44
C THR A 48 -1.33 4.04 -8.97
N PHE A 49 -2.12 3.90 -7.92
CA PHE A 49 -2.39 2.64 -7.24
C PHE A 49 -3.66 1.93 -7.74
N GLN A 50 -3.92 1.98 -9.06
CA GLN A 50 -5.16 1.45 -9.65
C GLN A 50 -5.34 -0.07 -9.50
N ARG A 51 -4.25 -0.81 -9.34
CA ARG A 51 -4.28 -2.27 -9.09
C ARG A 51 -3.68 -2.61 -7.73
N PHE A 52 -3.90 -1.74 -6.74
CA PHE A 52 -3.59 -2.12 -5.38
C PHE A 52 -4.48 -3.31 -4.97
N PRO A 53 -3.97 -4.30 -4.22
CA PRO A 53 -4.75 -5.50 -3.95
C PRO A 53 -6.03 -5.18 -3.16
N ALA A 54 -7.17 -5.56 -3.73
CA ALA A 54 -8.48 -5.32 -3.13
C ALA A 54 -8.76 -6.24 -1.94
N ASP A 55 -8.21 -7.46 -1.95
CA ASP A 55 -8.42 -8.49 -0.92
C ASP A 55 -7.38 -8.44 0.21
N LEU A 56 -6.77 -7.27 0.42
CA LEU A 56 -5.74 -7.09 1.44
C LEU A 56 -6.35 -7.25 2.84
N LYS A 57 -5.78 -8.15 3.66
CA LYS A 57 -6.21 -8.43 5.03
C LYS A 57 -5.36 -7.72 6.07
N TRP A 58 -4.09 -7.45 5.74
CA TRP A 58 -3.17 -6.77 6.63
C TRP A 58 -2.41 -5.69 5.88
N LEU A 59 -2.54 -4.45 6.34
CA LEU A 59 -1.72 -3.32 5.91
C LEU A 59 -0.99 -2.71 7.10
N TYR A 60 0.34 -2.77 7.06
CA TYR A 60 1.21 -2.09 8.01
C TYR A 60 2.19 -1.19 7.26
N LEU A 61 2.10 0.12 7.49
CA LEU A 61 2.99 1.10 6.86
C LEU A 61 3.59 2.03 7.91
N TRP A 62 4.92 2.10 7.93
CA TRP A 62 5.67 3.02 8.78
C TRP A 62 6.51 3.98 7.94
N LYS A 63 6.30 5.30 8.09
CA LYS A 63 7.03 6.36 7.39
C LYS A 63 7.08 6.19 5.86
N CYS A 64 6.02 5.66 5.27
CA CYS A 64 5.91 5.48 3.83
C CYS A 64 5.21 6.66 3.15
N HIS A 65 5.66 7.01 1.93
CA HIS A 65 5.09 8.09 1.13
C HIS A 65 4.42 7.54 -0.13
N PHE A 66 3.21 8.02 -0.43
CA PHE A 66 2.42 7.63 -1.60
C PHE A 66 1.99 8.87 -2.37
N ASP A 67 2.45 9.05 -3.61
CA ASP A 67 2.08 10.25 -4.38
C ASP A 67 0.57 10.30 -4.70
N SER A 68 -0.05 9.13 -4.92
CA SER A 68 -1.48 9.01 -5.23
C SER A 68 -2.06 7.75 -4.56
N PRO A 69 -2.61 7.84 -3.34
CA PRO A 69 -3.17 6.70 -2.63
C PRO A 69 -4.30 6.01 -3.41
N PRO A 70 -4.51 4.69 -3.22
CA PRO A 70 -5.61 3.98 -3.88
C PRO A 70 -6.96 4.57 -3.45
N SER A 71 -7.75 5.01 -4.43
CA SER A 71 -9.05 5.68 -4.21
C SER A 71 -10.17 4.71 -3.82
N ASP A 72 -10.03 3.46 -4.22
CA ASP A 72 -10.96 2.34 -4.11
C ASP A 72 -10.54 1.34 -3.02
N PHE A 73 -9.69 1.77 -2.10
CA PHE A 73 -9.20 0.93 -1.03
C PHE A 73 -10.33 0.52 -0.07
N ASN A 74 -10.65 -0.77 -0.04
CA ASN A 74 -11.72 -1.29 0.79
C ASN A 74 -11.24 -1.52 2.23
N LEU A 75 -11.56 -0.59 3.13
CA LEU A 75 -11.21 -0.70 4.55
C LEU A 75 -12.04 -1.74 5.31
N GLU A 76 -13.21 -2.15 4.79
CA GLU A 76 -14.11 -3.09 5.49
C GLU A 76 -13.52 -4.50 5.56
N GLU A 77 -12.70 -4.88 4.59
CA GLU A 77 -12.13 -6.22 4.48
C GLU A 77 -10.80 -6.40 5.23
N ILE A 78 -10.27 -5.32 5.84
CA ILE A 78 -8.98 -5.32 6.54
C ILE A 78 -9.14 -5.76 7.99
N ALA A 79 -8.38 -6.79 8.36
CA ALA A 79 -8.30 -7.28 9.73
C ALA A 79 -7.30 -6.48 10.57
N VAL A 80 -6.19 -6.03 9.97
CA VAL A 80 -5.17 -5.24 10.66
C VAL A 80 -4.76 -4.04 9.80
N PHE A 81 -4.96 -2.86 10.36
CA PHE A 81 -4.69 -1.58 9.70
C PHE A 81 -3.79 -0.71 10.57
N SER A 82 -2.59 -0.38 10.07
CA SER A 82 -1.69 0.56 10.74
C SER A 82 -1.03 1.48 9.73
N LEU A 83 -1.24 2.79 9.92
CA LEU A 83 -0.65 3.86 9.13
C LEU A 83 0.08 4.80 10.06
N TYR A 84 1.41 4.71 10.12
CA TYR A 84 2.22 5.53 11.01
C TYR A 84 3.12 6.46 10.20
N HIS A 85 2.99 7.78 10.38
CA HIS A 85 3.72 8.79 9.61
C HIS A 85 3.61 8.62 8.08
N THR A 86 2.44 8.21 7.58
CA THR A 86 2.17 8.17 6.13
C THR A 86 1.33 9.36 5.69
N ASN A 87 1.47 9.76 4.43
CA ASN A 87 0.62 10.80 3.84
C ASN A 87 -0.77 10.26 3.40
N MET A 88 -0.97 8.94 3.41
CA MET A 88 -2.26 8.31 3.10
C MET A 88 -3.31 8.47 4.20
N ALA A 89 -2.88 8.66 5.45
CA ALA A 89 -3.78 8.65 6.61
C ALA A 89 -4.92 9.66 6.45
N GLN A 90 -4.64 10.89 6.00
CA GLN A 90 -5.67 11.92 5.83
C GLN A 90 -6.70 11.56 4.76
N ILE A 91 -6.27 10.95 3.66
CA ILE A 91 -7.16 10.57 2.54
C ILE A 91 -8.10 9.44 2.98
N LEU A 92 -7.57 8.44 3.70
CA LEU A 92 -8.36 7.31 4.18
C LEU A 92 -9.27 7.67 5.35
N ILE A 93 -8.87 8.61 6.23
CA ILE A 93 -9.75 9.17 7.27
C ILE A 93 -10.99 9.81 6.64
N ASN A 94 -10.85 10.52 5.51
CA ASN A 94 -12.00 11.10 4.81
C ASN A 94 -12.96 10.03 4.25
N GLN A 95 -12.48 8.82 3.97
CA GLN A 95 -13.31 7.69 3.55
C GLN A 95 -14.01 6.99 4.72
N LEU A 96 -13.41 7.01 5.91
CA LEU A 96 -13.99 6.48 7.15
C LEU A 96 -15.02 7.41 7.79
N SER A 97 -15.02 8.70 7.44
CA SER A 97 -16.05 9.62 7.91
C SER A 97 -17.40 9.19 7.35
N PRO A 98 -18.43 8.96 8.20
CA PRO A 98 -19.73 8.51 7.71
C PRO A 98 -20.25 9.56 6.73
N ARG A 99 -20.43 9.16 5.47
CA ARG A 99 -21.22 9.94 4.51
C ARG A 99 -22.58 10.12 5.18
N GLY A 100 -22.89 11.35 5.57
CA GLY A 100 -24.17 11.68 6.21
C GLY A 100 -25.30 11.04 5.43
N LYS A 101 -26.11 10.24 6.11
CA LYS A 101 -27.34 9.67 5.57
C LYS A 101 -28.30 10.77 5.14
#